data_AF-A0A401RT63-F1
#
_entry.id   AF-A0A401RT63-F1
#
_cell.length_a   1.000
_cell.length_b   1.000
_cell.length_c   1.000
_cell.angle_alpha   90.00
_cell.angle_beta   90.00
_cell.angle_gamma   90.00
#
_symmetry.space_group_name_H-M   'P 1'
#
loop_
_entity.id
_entity.type
_entity.pdbx_description
1 polymer ?
#
loop_
_entity_poly.entity_id
_entity_poly.type
_entity_poly.pdbx_seq_one_letter_code
_entity_poly.pdbx_strand_id
1 'polypeptide(L)' 'MSTPRSGQLVKVVEGMKYHMKVQLGKTTCRKSAGLNIDLERCSFQPGLQADEMPICTFRVWDRPWIPARQVSNMQCVV' A
#
# COMPACT_ATOMS: atom_id res chain seq x y z
N MET A 1 -0.53 25.14 -7.14
CA MET A 1 -1.16 24.04 -6.39
C MET A 1 -0.18 22.87 -6.36
N SER A 2 0.56 22.76 -5.26
CA SER A 2 1.61 21.77 -5.05
C SER A 2 1.02 20.39 -4.75
N THR A 3 1.47 19.38 -5.49
CA THR A 3 1.18 17.96 -5.27
C THR A 3 1.55 17.52 -3.84
N PRO A 4 0.77 16.61 -3.21
CA PRO A 4 1.15 16.06 -1.92
C PRO A 4 2.32 15.10 -2.13
N ARG A 5 3.53 15.53 -1.76
CA ARG A 5 4.69 14.63 -1.68
C ARG A 5 4.44 13.65 -0.54
N SER A 6 3.97 12.45 -0.89
CA SER A 6 3.99 11.30 0.02
C SER A 6 5.45 11.02 0.38
N GLY A 7 5.84 11.47 1.57
CA GLY A 7 7.20 11.32 2.09
C GLY A 7 7.40 9.90 2.61
N GLN A 8 8.23 9.12 1.92
CA GLN A 8 8.67 7.80 2.38
C GLN A 8 9.91 7.96 3.26
N LEU A 9 9.83 7.56 4.54
CA LEU A 9 10.97 7.53 5.45
C LEU A 9 11.65 6.16 5.36
N VAL A 10 12.95 6.15 5.03
CA VAL A 10 13.77 4.94 4.91
C VAL A 10 14.73 4.87 6.08
N LYS A 11 14.73 3.76 6.82
CA LYS A 11 15.76 3.45 7.83
C LYS A 11 16.56 2.23 7.38
N VAL A 12 17.88 2.36 7.31
CA VAL A 12 18.80 1.25 7.04
C VAL A 12 18.97 0.44 8.33
N VAL A 13 18.60 -0.83 8.27
CA VAL A 13 18.90 -1.88 9.25
C VAL A 13 19.60 -2.99 8.44
N GLU A 14 19.63 -4.26 8.85
CA GLU A 14 20.04 -5.35 7.94
C GLU A 14 19.01 -5.51 6.78
N GLY A 15 18.85 -4.50 5.93
CA GLY A 15 17.69 -4.28 5.05
C GLY A 15 17.21 -2.83 5.08
N MET A 16 16.10 -2.57 4.41
CA MET A 16 15.41 -1.28 4.36
C MET A 16 14.07 -1.39 5.08
N LYS A 17 13.81 -0.50 6.04
CA LYS A 17 12.48 -0.32 6.64
C LYS A 17 11.79 0.89 5.99
N TYR A 18 10.73 0.61 5.25
CA TYR A 18 9.87 1.60 4.63
C TYR A 18 8.66 1.90 5.51
N HIS A 19 8.46 3.18 5.78
CA HIS A 19 7.24 3.71 6.38
C HIS A 19 6.49 4.46 5.29
N MET A 20 5.38 3.90 4.83
CA MET A 20 4.61 4.42 3.69
C MET A 20 3.22 4.78 4.16
N LYS A 21 2.77 5.99 3.83
CA LYS A 21 1.39 6.42 4.03
C LYS A 21 0.73 6.53 2.67
N VAL A 22 -0.28 5.71 2.43
CA VAL A 22 -0.96 5.59 1.13
C VAL A 22 -2.46 5.65 1.31
N GLN A 23 -3.17 6.16 0.33
CA GLN A 23 -4.63 6.11 0.28
C GLN A 23 -5.05 4.86 -0.49
N LEU A 24 -5.94 4.05 0.08
CA LEU A 24 -6.42 2.81 -0.56
C LEU A 24 -7.84 3.00 -1.08
N GLY A 25 -8.05 2.69 -2.36
CA GLY A 25 -9.37 2.62 -2.97
C GLY A 25 -9.88 1.18 -3.06
N LYS A 26 -11.17 0.98 -2.79
CA LYS A 26 -11.82 -0.32 -3.00
C LYS A 26 -11.97 -0.56 -4.50
N THR A 27 -11.70 -1.78 -4.95
CA THR A 27 -11.83 -2.17 -6.36
C THR A 27 -13.04 -3.07 -6.59
N THR A 28 -13.42 -3.26 -7.84
CA THR A 28 -14.50 -4.18 -8.26
C THR A 28 -14.07 -5.65 -8.24
N CYS A 29 -12.76 -5.91 -8.18
CA CYS A 29 -12.20 -7.25 -8.15
C CYS A 29 -12.53 -7.99 -6.85
N ARG A 30 -12.88 -9.27 -6.98
CA ARG A 30 -13.10 -10.16 -5.84
C ARG A 30 -11.79 -10.82 -5.41
N LYS A 31 -11.64 -11.04 -4.11
CA LYS A 31 -10.51 -11.79 -3.55
C LYS A 31 -10.61 -13.25 -4.00
N SER A 32 -9.62 -13.75 -4.74
CA SER A 32 -9.48 -15.16 -5.08
C SER A 32 -8.46 -15.81 -4.15
N ALA A 33 -8.79 -16.98 -3.62
CA ALA A 33 -7.86 -17.73 -2.80
C ALA A 33 -6.77 -18.33 -3.72
N GLY A 34 -5.53 -17.85 -3.60
CA GLY A 34 -4.36 -18.46 -4.23
C GLY A 34 -4.01 -17.99 -5.65
N LEU A 35 -4.79 -17.09 -6.26
CA LEU A 35 -4.40 -16.45 -7.52
C LEU A 35 -3.80 -15.06 -7.28
N ASN A 36 -2.70 -14.78 -7.97
CA ASN A 36 -2.22 -13.40 -8.12
C ASN A 36 -3.25 -12.63 -8.96
N ILE A 37 -3.97 -11.72 -8.32
CA ILE A 37 -4.90 -10.81 -9.01
C ILE A 37 -4.06 -9.71 -9.68
N ASP A 38 -4.22 -9.55 -10.98
CA ASP A 38 -3.64 -8.44 -11.73
C ASP A 38 -4.38 -7.14 -11.39
N LEU A 39 -3.82 -6.36 -10.46
CA LEU A 39 -4.42 -5.13 -9.95
C LEU A 39 -4.57 -4.06 -11.04
N GLU A 40 -3.77 -4.09 -12.11
CA GLU A 40 -3.87 -3.14 -13.23
C GLU A 40 -5.18 -3.30 -14.00
N ARG A 41 -5.80 -4.49 -13.92
CA ARG A 41 -7.11 -4.77 -14.54
C ARG A 41 -8.29 -4.51 -13.59
N CYS A 42 -8.02 -4.11 -12.36
CA CYS A 42 -9.04 -3.91 -11.33
C CYS A 42 -9.42 -2.43 -11.22
N SER A 43 -10.53 -2.05 -11.85
CA SER A 43 -11.08 -0.70 -11.69
C SER A 43 -11.51 -0.43 -10.24
N PHE A 44 -11.38 0.83 -9.82
CA PHE A 44 -11.96 1.29 -8.56
C PHE A 44 -13.48 1.14 -8.56
N GLN A 45 -14.04 0.85 -7.38
CA GLN A 45 -15.48 0.76 -7.20
C GLN A 45 -16.09 2.16 -7.43
N PRO A 46 -17.06 2.31 -8.35
CA PRO A 46 -17.67 3.60 -8.62
C PRO A 46 -18.49 4.08 -7.41
N GLY A 47 -18.58 5.39 -7.25
CA GLY A 47 -19.38 6.04 -6.20
C GLY A 47 -18.69 6.20 -4.85
N LEU A 48 -17.45 5.74 -4.69
CA LEU A 48 -16.63 6.08 -3.53
C LEU A 48 -15.99 7.45 -3.72
N GLN A 49 -16.27 8.37 -2.81
CA GLN A 49 -15.57 9.65 -2.74
C GLN A 49 -14.21 9.48 -2.06
N ALA A 50 -13.33 10.48 -2.26
CA ALA A 50 -11.96 10.40 -1.76
C ALA A 50 -11.85 10.43 -0.22
N ASP A 51 -12.82 11.04 0.45
CA ASP A 51 -12.98 11.03 1.90
C ASP A 51 -13.43 9.67 2.46
N GLU A 52 -14.02 8.82 1.63
CA GLU A 52 -14.38 7.44 2.00
C GLU A 52 -13.22 6.44 1.80
N MET A 53 -12.11 6.88 1.16
CA MET A 53 -10.94 6.06 0.92
C MET A 53 -9.99 6.09 2.13
N PRO A 54 -9.79 4.96 2.84
CA PRO A 54 -8.94 4.94 4.02
C PRO A 54 -7.49 5.27 3.69
N ILE A 55 -6.86 6.04 4.57
CA ILE A 55 -5.43 6.27 4.57
C ILE A 55 -4.77 5.20 5.43
N CYS A 56 -3.92 4.39 4.81
CA CYS A 56 -3.19 3.31 5.44
C CYS A 56 -1.71 3.65 5.59
N THR A 57 -1.17 3.36 6.77
CA THR A 57 0.26 3.40 7.06
C THR A 57 0.81 1.98 7.09
N PHE A 58 1.78 1.71 6.24
CA PHE A 58 2.48 0.44 6.12
C PHE A 58 3.90 0.56 6.66
N ARG A 59 4.33 -0.46 7.41
CA ARG A 59 5.73 -0.69 7.77
C ARG A 59 6.22 -1.93 7.04
N VAL A 60 6.99 -1.73 5.99
CA VAL A 60 7.53 -2.82 5.16
C VAL A 60 9.01 -2.93 5.44
N TRP A 61 9.47 -4.14 5.74
CA TRP A 61 10.89 -4.46 5.76
C TRP A 61 11.24 -5.23 4.50
N ASP A 62 12.27 -4.78 3.82
CA ASP A 62 12.68 -5.31 2.53
C ASP A 62 14.19 -5.45 2.48
N ARG A 63 14.70 -6.51 1.85
CA ARG A 63 16.13 -6.65 1.57
C ARG A 63 16.31 -6.75 0.07
N PRO A 64 16.50 -5.64 -0.67
CA PRO A 64 16.47 -5.65 -2.13
C PRO A 64 17.41 -6.65 -2.82
N TRP A 65 18.50 -7.03 -2.14
CA TRP A 65 19.49 -7.99 -2.63
C TRP A 65 19.08 -9.47 -2.51
N ILE A 66 17.95 -9.78 -1.87
CA ILE A 66 17.37 -11.14 -1.77
C ILE A 66 15.83 -11.07 -1.81
N PRO A 67 15.11 -12.14 -2.19
CA PRO A 67 13.63 -12.11 -2.24
C PRO A 67 13.00 -12.18 -0.85
N ALA A 68 13.31 -11.20 0.02
CA ALA A 68 12.84 -11.12 1.39
C ALA A 68 12.15 -9.78 1.63
N ARG A 69 10.82 -9.81 1.53
CA ARG A 69 9.94 -8.69 1.85
C ARG A 69 8.90 -9.12 2.87
N GLN A 70 8.70 -8.30 3.90
CA GLN A 70 7.71 -8.56 4.93
C GLN A 70 6.94 -7.29 5.31
N VAL A 71 5.62 -7.41 5.39
CA VAL A 71 4.77 -6.36 5.95
C VAL A 71 4.72 -6.57 7.46
N SER A 72 5.46 -5.75 8.20
CA SER A 72 5.56 -5.85 9.66
C SER A 72 4.38 -5.22 10.39
N ASN A 73 3.75 -4.20 9.80
CA ASN A 73 2.58 -3.54 10.38
C ASN A 73 1.76 -2.85 9.29
N MET A 74 0.44 -2.88 9.47
CA MET A 74 -0.55 -2.18 8.63
C MET A 74 -1.60 -1.56 9.54
N GLN A 75 -1.81 -0.25 9.41
CA GLN A 75 -2.82 0.52 10.15
C GLN A 75 -3.60 1.37 9.16
N CYS A 76 -4.92 1.36 9.21
CA CYS A 76 -5.77 2.13 8.31
C CYS A 76 -6.76 2.98 9.10
N VAL A 77 -6.94 4.22 8.67
CA VAL A 77 -7.95 5.15 9.19
C VAL A 77 -8.80 5.65 8.03
N VAL A 78 -10.11 5.78 8.23
CA VAL A 78 -11.03 6.41 7.26
C VAL A 78 -10.98 7.91 7.47
#